data_AF-A0A4Q5X5I2-F1
#
_entry.id   AF-A0A4Q5X5I2-F1
#
_cell.length_a   1.000
_cell.length_b   1.000
_cell.length_c   1.000
_cell.angle_alpha   90.00
_cell.angle_beta   90.00
_cell.angle_gamma   90.00
#
_symmetry.space_group_name_H-M   'P 1'
#
loop_
_entity.id
_entity.type
_entity.pdbx_description
1 polymer ?
#
loop_
_entity_poly.entity_id
_entity_poly.type
_entity_poly.pdbx_seq_one_letter_code
_entity_poly.pdbx_strand_id
1 'polypeptide(L)'
;MARWSKLAAALVAYGLTAPAAAKPPKRDPPLLFGGPVNKPVVKAPLDPRLPTGPELPATQTRPLSIAALCSFERPVCVHALTLSAEPQLAGALVALETAYERTVLALGVPAPLGDALDFFLSGEPRDLAVTQDALEVGRWDRAPVFCEGGASGALLERQMSLCVGEAVASALDAGESPQARRAFALELWWVGGVKTSLDVQAVDDAQRHPEAALSRTGGYALLLDLLETTRSAASPGLLSASMFSAAASRTSPGAALFDNEPDLFDVLRHSLDEELPRYTDLMVDFALRRALAGDRDDGTRFPSLAFAGSFARPHFDWVIPFSTLPRRVLSGSPIAPSGAQLIWLELDDAPMGAAIGFRAEWEAPVAFQWRILLVDREGREVRRFDVPFQERSRSADARVLRLDSAKAILIAGVNVGGIDLAYPFDPDIQPFEPAACTVYLVSM
;
A
#
# COMPACT_ATOMS: atom_id res chain seq x y z
N MET A 1 69.58 34.83 -13.76
CA MET A 1 68.72 35.88 -13.18
C MET A 1 67.30 35.35 -13.07
N ALA A 2 66.80 35.30 -11.83
CA ALA A 2 65.43 35.15 -11.34
C ALA A 2 64.46 34.13 -11.97
N ARG A 3 64.26 33.01 -11.26
CA ARG A 3 63.03 32.19 -11.21
C ARG A 3 62.00 32.90 -10.30
N TRP A 4 60.73 32.95 -10.68
CA TRP A 4 59.62 33.30 -9.77
C TRP A 4 58.55 32.21 -9.79
N SER A 5 58.50 31.50 -8.66
CA SER A 5 57.52 30.48 -8.28
C SER A 5 56.34 31.16 -7.58
N LYS A 6 55.10 30.85 -7.98
CA LYS A 6 53.91 31.19 -7.18
C LYS A 6 53.45 29.96 -6.39
N LEU A 7 53.89 29.91 -5.14
CA LEU A 7 53.36 29.04 -4.08
C LEU A 7 52.14 29.74 -3.48
N ALA A 8 50.96 29.13 -3.63
CA ALA A 8 49.77 29.51 -2.88
C ALA A 8 49.75 28.70 -1.58
N ALA A 9 49.91 29.40 -0.45
CA ALA A 9 49.81 28.83 0.88
C ALA A 9 48.33 28.66 1.26
N ALA A 10 47.87 27.42 1.38
CA ALA A 10 46.61 27.09 2.02
C ALA A 10 46.82 27.08 3.54
N LEU A 11 46.32 28.11 4.22
CA LEU A 11 46.21 28.18 5.67
C LEU A 11 45.11 27.20 6.13
N VAL A 12 45.52 26.06 6.66
CA VAL A 12 44.63 25.16 7.41
C VAL A 12 44.40 25.78 8.78
N ALA A 13 43.23 26.39 8.96
CA ALA A 13 42.74 26.79 10.27
C ALA A 13 42.26 25.52 11.02
N TYR A 14 43.12 24.99 11.89
CA TYR A 14 42.71 24.02 12.91
C TYR A 14 41.80 24.72 13.92
N GLY A 15 40.50 24.63 13.69
CA GLY A 15 39.49 24.98 14.68
C GLY A 15 39.50 23.96 15.81
N LEU A 16 40.07 24.34 16.96
CA LEU A 16 39.87 23.64 18.23
C LEU A 16 38.39 23.76 18.62
N THR A 17 37.57 22.77 18.24
CA THR A 17 36.21 22.64 18.75
C THR A 17 36.30 22.23 20.22
N ALA A 18 35.91 23.14 21.11
CA ALA A 18 35.70 22.82 22.52
C ALA A 18 34.70 21.65 22.63
N PRO A 19 34.91 20.70 23.56
CA PRO A 19 33.97 19.61 23.78
C PRO A 19 32.61 20.22 24.15
N ALA A 20 31.58 19.90 23.36
CA ALA A 20 30.22 20.30 23.65
C ALA A 20 29.85 19.77 25.03
N ALA A 21 29.70 20.69 26.00
CA ALA A 21 29.21 20.35 27.32
C ALA A 21 27.84 19.68 27.14
N ALA A 22 27.75 18.39 27.51
CA ALA A 22 26.51 17.64 27.45
C ALA A 22 25.42 18.43 28.19
N LYS A 23 24.37 18.84 27.48
CA LYS A 23 23.23 19.49 28.10
C LYS A 23 22.72 18.56 29.21
N PRO A 24 22.52 19.06 30.44
CA PRO A 24 21.99 18.24 31.52
C PRO A 24 20.62 17.67 31.09
N PRO A 25 20.32 16.40 31.46
CA PRO A 25 19.05 15.78 31.11
C PRO A 25 17.90 16.64 31.63
N LYS A 26 16.96 16.98 30.74
CA LYS A 26 15.71 17.66 31.13
C LYS A 26 15.04 16.77 32.18
N ARG A 27 14.99 17.24 33.43
CA ARG A 27 14.19 16.62 34.48
C ARG A 27 12.73 16.89 34.16
N ASP A 28 11.96 15.84 33.96
CA ASP A 28 10.51 15.96 33.84
C ASP A 28 9.94 16.59 35.13
N PRO A 29 8.93 17.47 35.00
CA PRO A 29 8.33 18.11 36.16
C PRO A 29 7.74 17.07 37.12
N PRO A 30 7.79 17.32 38.44
CA PRO A 30 7.29 16.37 39.43
C PRO A 30 5.81 16.04 39.19
N LEU A 31 5.49 14.75 39.22
CA LEU A 31 4.17 14.11 38.98
C LEU A 31 3.01 14.64 39.85
N LEU A 32 3.26 15.59 40.75
CA LEU A 32 2.28 16.17 41.67
C LEU A 32 1.45 17.32 41.06
N PHE A 33 1.78 17.80 39.85
CA PHE A 33 1.11 18.96 39.23
C PHE A 33 0.24 18.65 38.00
N GLY A 34 -0.29 17.42 37.87
CA GLY A 34 -1.36 17.13 36.90
C GLY A 34 -1.05 17.48 35.44
N GLY A 35 0.23 17.63 35.08
CA GLY A 35 0.65 17.78 33.69
C GLY A 35 0.37 16.50 32.90
N PRO A 36 0.17 16.58 31.57
CA PRO A 36 0.02 15.39 30.75
C PRO A 36 1.22 14.47 31.00
N VAL A 37 0.93 13.26 31.47
CA VAL A 37 1.93 12.21 31.59
C VAL A 37 2.28 11.82 30.16
N ASN A 38 3.38 12.37 29.64
CA ASN A 38 4.01 11.85 28.44
C ASN A 38 4.52 10.46 28.81
N LYS A 39 3.66 9.44 28.63
CA LYS A 39 4.12 8.06 28.70
C LYS A 39 5.25 7.96 27.68
N PRO A 40 6.45 7.50 28.07
CA PRO A 40 7.50 7.26 27.10
C PRO A 40 6.92 6.34 26.03
N VAL A 41 7.01 6.74 24.76
CA VAL A 41 6.63 5.90 23.63
C VAL A 41 7.53 4.68 23.70
N VAL A 42 6.98 3.56 24.17
CA VAL A 42 7.68 2.29 24.17
C VAL A 42 7.68 1.85 22.71
N LYS A 43 8.81 2.03 22.03
CA LYS A 43 8.99 1.44 20.71
C LYS A 43 8.86 -0.07 20.89
N ALA A 44 7.94 -0.69 20.16
CA ALA A 44 7.88 -2.14 20.10
C ALA A 44 9.27 -2.62 19.60
N PRO A 45 9.97 -3.48 20.34
CA PRO A 45 11.20 -4.06 19.83
C PRO A 45 10.85 -4.90 18.60
N LEU A 46 11.56 -4.70 17.49
CA LEU A 46 11.52 -5.62 16.35
C LEU A 46 11.88 -7.01 16.87
N ASP A 47 11.00 -8.00 16.68
CA ASP A 47 11.25 -9.35 17.15
C ASP A 47 12.18 -10.06 16.14
N PRO A 48 13.42 -10.40 16.54
CA PRO A 48 14.40 -11.02 15.64
C PRO A 48 14.03 -12.45 15.21
N ARG A 49 12.88 -12.96 15.66
CA ARG A 49 12.31 -14.26 15.26
C ARG A 49 11.22 -14.14 14.20
N LEU A 50 10.79 -12.92 13.87
CA LEU A 50 9.81 -12.72 12.82
C LEU A 50 10.39 -13.18 11.48
N PRO A 51 9.56 -13.76 10.62
CA PRO A 51 10.01 -14.26 9.33
C PRO A 51 10.71 -13.15 8.54
N THR A 52 11.92 -13.48 8.11
CA THR A 52 12.64 -12.85 7.01
C THR A 52 11.74 -12.84 5.77
N GLY A 53 11.79 -11.79 4.95
CA GLY A 53 11.00 -11.60 3.73
C GLY A 53 11.18 -12.69 2.66
N PRO A 54 10.94 -12.38 1.38
CA PRO A 54 10.90 -13.39 0.32
C PRO A 54 12.22 -14.17 0.22
N GLU A 55 12.15 -15.35 -0.38
CA GLU A 55 13.34 -16.12 -0.70
C GLU A 55 14.31 -15.28 -1.53
N LEU A 56 15.58 -15.27 -1.11
CA LEU A 56 16.63 -14.66 -1.94
C LEU A 56 16.70 -15.49 -3.22
N PRO A 57 16.39 -14.91 -4.39
CA PRO A 57 16.40 -15.68 -5.61
C PRO A 57 17.82 -16.17 -5.84
N ALA A 58 17.98 -17.49 -5.99
CA ALA A 58 19.20 -18.03 -6.57
C ALA A 58 19.39 -17.32 -7.91
N THR A 59 20.59 -16.80 -8.18
CA THR A 59 20.88 -16.00 -9.38
C THR A 59 20.33 -16.70 -10.62
N GLN A 60 19.19 -16.22 -11.12
CA GLN A 60 18.56 -16.82 -12.28
C GLN A 60 19.35 -16.37 -13.50
N THR A 61 19.65 -17.31 -14.38
CA THR A 61 20.31 -16.95 -15.63
C THR A 61 19.29 -16.26 -16.51
N ARG A 62 19.62 -15.04 -16.95
CA ARG A 62 18.83 -14.31 -17.93
C ARG A 62 18.57 -15.19 -19.17
N PRO A 63 17.36 -15.15 -19.75
CA PRO A 63 17.06 -15.94 -20.94
C PRO A 63 18.03 -15.65 -22.10
N LEU A 64 18.29 -16.67 -22.92
CA LEU A 64 19.04 -16.47 -24.17
C LEU A 64 18.14 -15.77 -25.19
N SER A 65 18.63 -14.66 -25.75
CA SER A 65 17.94 -13.92 -26.80
C SER A 65 18.59 -14.17 -28.17
N ILE A 66 17.79 -14.13 -29.22
CA ILE A 66 18.27 -14.28 -30.61
C ILE A 66 18.56 -12.92 -31.28
N ALA A 67 17.93 -11.86 -30.77
CA ALA A 67 18.07 -10.49 -31.23
C ALA A 67 17.74 -9.54 -30.07
N ALA A 68 18.31 -8.34 -30.09
CA ALA A 68 18.06 -7.31 -29.10
C ALA A 68 18.05 -5.93 -29.75
N LEU A 69 17.25 -5.02 -29.18
CA LEU A 69 17.21 -3.62 -29.56
C LEU A 69 17.22 -2.77 -28.28
N CYS A 70 18.17 -1.86 -28.18
CA CYS A 70 18.33 -0.96 -27.04
C CYS A 70 18.06 0.48 -27.43
N SER A 71 17.54 1.25 -26.48
CA SER A 71 17.36 2.68 -26.62
C SER A 71 18.71 3.40 -26.57
N PHE A 72 18.81 4.50 -27.32
CA PHE A 72 19.95 5.43 -27.23
C PHE A 72 19.69 6.56 -26.23
N GLU A 73 18.43 6.77 -25.83
CA GLU A 73 18.04 7.90 -24.98
C GLU A 73 17.65 7.49 -23.56
N ARG A 74 17.22 6.24 -23.38
CA ARG A 74 16.78 5.69 -22.10
C ARG A 74 17.58 4.41 -21.78
N PRO A 75 17.83 4.09 -20.52
CA PRO A 75 18.56 2.87 -20.14
C PRO A 75 17.62 1.66 -20.20
N VAL A 76 17.16 1.29 -21.40
CA VAL A 76 16.22 0.18 -21.61
C VAL A 76 16.57 -0.62 -22.87
N CYS A 77 16.39 -1.93 -22.81
CA CYS A 77 16.63 -2.86 -23.90
C CYS A 77 15.50 -3.89 -23.99
N VAL A 78 15.11 -4.25 -25.21
CA VAL A 78 14.17 -5.34 -25.49
C VAL A 78 14.87 -6.45 -26.25
N HIS A 79 14.67 -7.68 -25.79
CA HIS A 79 15.29 -8.90 -26.28
C HIS A 79 14.23 -9.83 -26.85
N ALA A 80 14.41 -10.35 -28.06
CA ALA A 80 13.51 -11.34 -28.63
C ALA A 80 13.96 -12.76 -28.22
N LEU A 81 13.05 -13.51 -27.59
CA LEU A 81 13.28 -14.91 -27.21
C LEU A 81 13.11 -15.88 -28.40
N THR A 82 12.31 -15.49 -29.39
CA THR A 82 11.97 -16.32 -30.55
C THR A 82 11.98 -15.50 -31.83
N LEU A 83 12.13 -16.17 -32.99
CA LEU A 83 12.05 -15.53 -34.30
C LEU A 83 10.70 -14.85 -34.56
N SER A 84 9.62 -15.36 -33.94
CA SER A 84 8.29 -14.75 -34.02
C SER A 84 8.15 -13.45 -33.23
N ALA A 85 9.00 -13.22 -32.22
CA ALA A 85 9.02 -11.98 -31.44
C ALA A 85 9.83 -10.86 -32.12
N GLU A 86 10.80 -11.20 -32.97
CA GLU A 86 11.72 -10.25 -33.61
C GLU A 86 11.00 -9.08 -34.33
N PRO A 87 9.92 -9.28 -35.10
CA PRO A 87 9.20 -8.17 -35.75
C PRO A 87 8.57 -7.17 -34.78
N GLN A 88 8.40 -7.53 -33.51
CA GLN A 88 7.76 -6.70 -32.49
C GLN A 88 8.77 -5.85 -31.70
N LEU A 89 10.08 -6.08 -31.86
CA LEU A 89 11.14 -5.43 -31.07
C LEU A 89 11.05 -3.90 -31.08
N ALA A 90 10.86 -3.30 -32.26
CA ALA A 90 10.80 -1.84 -32.37
C ALA A 90 9.59 -1.25 -31.62
N GLY A 91 8.40 -1.86 -31.76
CA GLY A 91 7.21 -1.42 -31.05
C GLY A 91 7.31 -1.63 -29.54
N ALA A 92 7.90 -2.75 -29.12
CA ALA A 92 8.14 -3.05 -27.72
C ALA A 92 9.15 -2.09 -27.09
N LEU A 93 10.22 -1.71 -27.81
CA LEU A 93 11.19 -0.73 -27.33
C LEU A 93 10.54 0.64 -27.10
N VAL A 94 9.73 1.12 -28.06
CA VAL A 94 8.99 2.39 -27.91
C VAL A 94 8.04 2.34 -26.71
N ALA A 95 7.36 1.21 -26.48
CA ALA A 95 6.51 1.03 -25.32
C ALA A 95 7.31 1.08 -24.01
N LEU A 96 8.49 0.47 -23.97
CA LEU A 96 9.38 0.48 -22.79
C LEU A 96 10.00 1.86 -22.53
N GLU A 97 10.40 2.58 -23.58
CA GLU A 97 10.85 3.97 -23.48
C GLU A 97 9.74 4.86 -22.93
N THR A 98 8.53 4.74 -23.47
CA THR A 98 7.35 5.50 -23.01
C THR A 98 7.02 5.19 -21.55
N ALA A 99 7.10 3.92 -21.15
CA ALA A 99 6.92 3.50 -19.77
C ALA A 99 7.97 4.13 -18.86
N TYR A 100 9.25 4.09 -19.26
CA TYR A 100 10.34 4.70 -18.51
C TYR A 100 10.15 6.22 -18.36
N GLU A 101 9.80 6.92 -19.44
CA GLU A 101 9.56 8.36 -19.42
C GLU A 101 8.42 8.75 -18.49
N ARG A 102 7.28 8.06 -18.59
CA ARG A 102 6.11 8.35 -17.75
C ARG A 102 6.43 8.09 -16.28
N THR A 103 7.02 6.95 -15.97
CA THR A 103 7.29 6.57 -14.59
C THR A 103 8.46 7.36 -14.02
N VAL A 104 9.67 7.19 -14.55
CA VAL A 104 10.89 7.74 -13.95
C VAL A 104 11.00 9.25 -14.16
N LEU A 105 10.79 9.72 -15.39
CA LEU A 105 11.05 11.13 -15.71
C LEU A 105 9.87 12.05 -15.39
N ALA A 106 8.64 11.66 -15.70
CA ALA A 106 7.47 12.52 -15.52
C ALA A 106 6.92 12.48 -14.09
N LEU A 107 6.86 11.32 -13.43
CA LEU A 107 6.50 11.24 -12.00
C LEU A 107 7.69 11.56 -11.08
N GLY A 108 8.91 11.51 -11.60
CA GLY A 108 10.12 11.83 -10.83
C GLY A 108 10.51 10.74 -9.83
N VAL A 109 9.99 9.51 -9.99
CA VAL A 109 10.44 8.39 -9.15
C VAL A 109 11.90 8.01 -9.51
N PRO A 110 12.66 7.43 -8.59
CA PRO A 110 14.04 7.04 -8.86
C PRO A 110 14.16 6.07 -10.04
N ALA A 111 15.31 6.10 -10.72
CA ALA A 111 15.58 5.19 -11.83
C ALA A 111 15.80 3.74 -11.34
N PRO A 112 15.44 2.73 -12.16
CA PRO A 112 15.88 1.35 -11.97
C PRO A 112 17.41 1.22 -11.82
N LEU A 113 17.83 0.11 -11.22
CA LEU A 113 19.25 -0.26 -11.12
C LEU A 113 19.81 -0.87 -12.42
N GLY A 114 21.13 -0.81 -12.57
CA GLY A 114 21.88 -1.37 -13.69
C GLY A 114 22.10 -0.40 -14.87
N ASP A 115 22.82 -0.87 -15.88
CA ASP A 115 23.13 -0.08 -17.09
C ASP A 115 21.90 0.09 -17.99
N ALA A 116 21.05 -0.95 -18.05
CA ALA A 116 19.77 -0.94 -18.74
C ALA A 116 18.78 -1.91 -18.09
N LEU A 117 17.48 -1.56 -18.14
CA LEU A 117 16.38 -2.47 -17.82
C LEU A 117 16.08 -3.36 -19.04
N ASP A 118 16.21 -4.67 -18.85
CA ASP A 118 16.04 -5.65 -19.92
C ASP A 118 14.64 -6.29 -19.88
N PHE A 119 13.95 -6.24 -21.02
CA PHE A 119 12.69 -6.92 -21.25
C PHE A 119 12.82 -8.02 -22.31
N PHE A 120 12.53 -9.26 -21.94
CA PHE A 120 12.57 -10.44 -22.79
C PHE A 120 11.18 -10.74 -23.36
N LEU A 121 11.02 -10.42 -24.65
CA LEU A 121 9.78 -10.54 -25.40
C LEU A 121 9.59 -11.96 -25.95
N SER A 122 8.50 -12.59 -25.53
CA SER A 122 7.96 -13.83 -26.08
C SER A 122 7.15 -13.56 -27.34
N GLY A 123 7.25 -14.45 -28.34
CA GLY A 123 6.42 -14.39 -29.55
C GLY A 123 4.98 -14.86 -29.34
N GLU A 124 4.72 -15.55 -28.22
CA GLU A 124 3.39 -16.00 -27.79
C GLU A 124 2.88 -15.16 -26.61
N PRO A 125 1.55 -15.00 -26.44
CA PRO A 125 0.97 -14.31 -25.29
C PRO A 125 1.46 -14.90 -23.96
N ARG A 126 2.00 -14.04 -23.09
CA ARG A 126 2.55 -14.42 -21.79
C ARG A 126 2.36 -13.28 -20.79
N ASP A 127 1.95 -13.62 -19.58
CA ASP A 127 1.87 -12.67 -18.47
C ASP A 127 3.25 -12.14 -18.10
N LEU A 128 3.28 -10.93 -17.54
CA LEU A 128 4.51 -10.31 -17.06
C LEU A 128 5.07 -11.07 -15.86
N ALA A 129 6.23 -11.68 -16.05
CA ALA A 129 7.10 -12.14 -14.97
C ALA A 129 8.24 -11.14 -14.77
N VAL A 130 8.58 -10.85 -13.50
CA VAL A 130 9.70 -10.00 -13.12
C VAL A 130 10.61 -10.81 -12.20
N THR A 131 11.90 -10.83 -12.53
CA THR A 131 12.90 -11.60 -11.81
C THR A 131 14.03 -10.68 -11.38
N GLN A 132 14.39 -10.75 -10.09
CA GLN A 132 15.55 -10.02 -9.57
C GLN A 132 16.84 -10.75 -9.95
N ASP A 133 17.84 -9.99 -10.37
CA ASP A 133 19.21 -10.45 -10.52
C ASP A 133 19.90 -10.58 -9.15
N ALA A 134 21.21 -10.87 -9.15
CA ALA A 134 22.02 -10.87 -7.94
C ALA A 134 21.98 -9.49 -7.24
N LEU A 135 21.93 -9.51 -5.90
CA LEU A 135 21.98 -8.30 -5.09
C LEU A 135 23.23 -7.48 -5.40
N GLU A 136 23.05 -6.16 -5.46
CA GLU A 136 24.18 -5.24 -5.49
C GLU A 136 24.86 -5.23 -4.12
N VAL A 137 26.19 -5.32 -4.13
CA VAL A 137 26.98 -5.20 -2.90
C VAL A 137 26.85 -3.76 -2.39
N GLY A 138 26.13 -3.58 -1.30
CA GLY A 138 25.80 -2.26 -0.79
C GLY A 138 25.49 -2.21 0.70
N ARG A 139 25.04 -1.03 1.14
CA ARG A 139 24.55 -0.83 2.51
C ARG A 139 23.12 -1.35 2.69
N TRP A 140 22.32 -1.29 1.64
CA TRP A 140 20.90 -1.65 1.61
C TRP A 140 20.68 -2.68 0.51
N ASP A 141 19.66 -3.51 0.69
CA ASP A 141 19.30 -4.53 -0.28
C ASP A 141 18.67 -3.90 -1.51
N ARG A 142 19.37 -4.06 -2.63
CA ARG A 142 18.92 -3.55 -3.92
C ARG A 142 19.32 -4.56 -4.98
N ALA A 143 18.43 -4.77 -5.94
CA ALA A 143 18.69 -5.70 -7.04
C ALA A 143 18.20 -5.09 -8.35
N PRO A 144 19.01 -5.15 -9.43
CA PRO A 144 18.46 -4.97 -10.76
C PRO A 144 17.46 -6.09 -11.05
N VAL A 145 16.57 -5.84 -12.01
CA VAL A 145 15.58 -6.84 -12.43
C VAL A 145 15.63 -6.96 -13.94
N PHE A 146 15.16 -8.09 -14.43
CA PHE A 146 14.73 -8.25 -15.81
C PHE A 146 13.30 -8.74 -15.85
N CYS A 147 12.65 -8.50 -16.98
CA CYS A 147 11.25 -8.83 -17.17
C CYS A 147 11.08 -9.78 -18.35
N GLU A 148 10.09 -10.66 -18.25
CA GLU A 148 9.65 -11.52 -19.36
C GLU A 148 8.16 -11.29 -19.60
N GLY A 149 7.76 -11.19 -20.86
CA GLY A 149 6.35 -11.04 -21.21
C GLY A 149 6.10 -11.24 -22.70
N GLY A 150 4.83 -11.26 -23.08
CA GLY A 150 4.40 -11.43 -24.46
C GLY A 150 3.01 -10.84 -24.60
N ALA A 151 2.91 -9.62 -25.08
CA ALA A 151 1.64 -8.93 -25.26
C ALA A 151 1.72 -8.00 -26.48
N SER A 152 0.58 -7.45 -26.88
CA SER A 152 0.51 -6.49 -27.99
C SER A 152 -0.39 -5.30 -27.63
N GLY A 153 -0.21 -4.18 -28.35
CA GLY A 153 -0.98 -2.96 -28.15
C GLY A 153 -0.93 -2.45 -26.70
N ALA A 154 -2.08 -2.06 -26.15
CA ALA A 154 -2.17 -1.49 -24.80
C ALA A 154 -1.74 -2.48 -23.69
N LEU A 155 -1.87 -3.79 -23.91
CA LEU A 155 -1.39 -4.78 -22.94
C LEU A 155 0.14 -4.84 -22.88
N LEU A 156 0.82 -4.61 -24.02
CA LEU A 156 2.26 -4.50 -24.05
C LEU A 156 2.73 -3.27 -23.28
N GLU A 157 2.11 -2.10 -23.52
CA GLU A 157 2.40 -0.87 -22.76
C GLU A 157 2.21 -1.09 -21.25
N ARG A 158 1.12 -1.76 -20.85
CA ARG A 158 0.87 -2.12 -19.46
C ARG A 158 1.99 -2.98 -18.88
N GLN A 159 2.41 -4.04 -19.57
CA GLN A 159 3.50 -4.91 -19.10
C GLN A 159 4.81 -4.14 -18.97
N MET A 160 5.11 -3.23 -19.91
CA MET A 160 6.31 -2.40 -19.85
C MET A 160 6.29 -1.44 -18.65
N SER A 161 5.16 -0.79 -18.39
CA SER A 161 5.01 0.09 -17.22
C SER A 161 5.11 -0.67 -15.90
N LEU A 162 4.49 -1.85 -15.81
CA LEU A 162 4.61 -2.68 -14.61
C LEU A 162 6.05 -3.18 -14.39
N CYS A 163 6.75 -3.55 -15.46
CA CYS A 163 8.16 -3.92 -15.43
C CYS A 163 9.03 -2.78 -14.87
N VAL A 164 8.87 -1.56 -15.40
CA VAL A 164 9.59 -0.38 -14.90
C VAL A 164 9.26 -0.13 -13.42
N GLY A 165 7.98 -0.18 -13.03
CA GLY A 165 7.56 0.04 -11.64
C GLY A 165 8.17 -0.97 -10.66
N GLU A 166 8.19 -2.25 -11.00
CA GLU A 166 8.84 -3.27 -10.15
C GLU A 166 10.37 -3.13 -10.14
N ALA A 167 10.98 -2.72 -11.25
CA ALA A 167 12.41 -2.43 -11.31
C ALA A 167 12.80 -1.25 -10.41
N VAL A 168 11.97 -0.22 -10.36
CA VAL A 168 12.12 0.89 -9.40
C VAL A 168 11.94 0.40 -7.97
N ALA A 169 10.90 -0.39 -7.69
CA ALA A 169 10.67 -0.94 -6.35
C ALA A 169 11.88 -1.74 -5.85
N SER A 170 12.40 -2.66 -6.66
CA SER A 170 13.58 -3.48 -6.35
C SER A 170 14.89 -2.66 -6.25
N ALA A 171 14.95 -1.51 -6.90
CA ALA A 171 16.06 -0.57 -6.77
C ALA A 171 16.02 0.24 -5.46
N LEU A 172 14.84 0.35 -4.83
CA LEU A 172 14.64 1.03 -3.56
C LEU A 172 14.76 0.04 -2.39
N ASP A 173 14.07 -1.08 -2.52
CA ASP A 173 14.06 -2.18 -1.56
C ASP A 173 13.83 -3.51 -2.30
N ALA A 174 14.90 -4.30 -2.42
CA ALA A 174 14.81 -5.64 -3.00
C ALA A 174 14.21 -6.68 -2.05
N GLY A 175 14.21 -6.39 -0.75
CA GLY A 175 13.65 -7.26 0.29
C GLY A 175 12.14 -7.22 0.37
N GLU A 176 11.51 -6.18 -0.16
CA GLU A 176 10.06 -6.06 -0.12
C GLU A 176 9.33 -7.20 -0.84
N SER A 177 8.12 -7.55 -0.37
CA SER A 177 7.38 -8.68 -0.93
C SER A 177 7.06 -8.48 -2.43
N PRO A 178 7.05 -9.54 -3.26
CA PRO A 178 6.65 -9.43 -4.67
C PRO A 178 5.27 -8.80 -4.87
N GLN A 179 4.36 -9.01 -3.90
CA GLN A 179 3.04 -8.43 -3.91
C GLN A 179 3.09 -6.91 -3.72
N ALA A 180 3.87 -6.41 -2.75
CA ALA A 180 4.07 -4.98 -2.52
C ALA A 180 4.69 -4.30 -3.75
N ARG A 181 5.75 -4.88 -4.31
CA ARG A 181 6.40 -4.36 -5.53
C ARG A 181 5.45 -4.27 -6.71
N ARG A 182 4.65 -5.32 -6.97
CA ARG A 182 3.63 -5.29 -8.02
C ARG A 182 2.52 -4.29 -7.72
N ALA A 183 2.13 -4.11 -6.46
CA ALA A 183 1.11 -3.15 -6.07
C ALA A 183 1.55 -1.71 -6.34
N PHE A 184 2.80 -1.38 -6.01
CA PHE A 184 3.43 -0.10 -6.36
C PHE A 184 3.46 0.12 -7.88
N ALA A 185 3.93 -0.87 -8.64
CA ALA A 185 3.95 -0.78 -10.09
C ALA A 185 2.54 -0.56 -10.69
N LEU A 186 1.51 -1.19 -10.10
CA LEU A 186 0.12 -1.03 -10.50
C LEU A 186 -0.45 0.34 -10.15
N GLU A 187 -0.12 0.89 -8.99
CA GLU A 187 -0.49 2.25 -8.58
C GLU A 187 0.08 3.30 -9.56
N LEU A 188 1.37 3.21 -9.88
CA LEU A 188 1.99 4.09 -10.90
C LEU A 188 1.33 3.96 -12.28
N TRP A 189 0.99 2.73 -12.69
CA TRP A 189 0.22 2.49 -13.92
C TRP A 189 -1.18 3.10 -13.86
N TRP A 190 -1.84 3.09 -12.71
CA TRP A 190 -3.14 3.73 -12.53
C TRP A 190 -3.08 5.25 -12.63
N VAL A 191 -1.96 5.87 -12.28
CA VAL A 191 -1.76 7.31 -12.49
C VAL A 191 -1.55 7.64 -13.97
N GLY A 192 -0.55 7.03 -14.62
CA GLY A 192 -0.05 7.52 -15.93
C GLY A 192 -0.42 6.67 -17.15
N GLY A 193 -0.97 5.47 -16.94
CA GLY A 193 -1.19 4.47 -17.99
C GLY A 193 -2.53 4.55 -18.74
N VAL A 194 -2.57 3.95 -19.93
CA VAL A 194 -3.82 3.76 -20.70
C VAL A 194 -4.54 2.53 -20.15
N LYS A 195 -5.64 2.75 -19.42
CA LYS A 195 -6.36 1.71 -18.69
C LYS A 195 -6.93 0.64 -19.63
N THR A 196 -6.81 -0.61 -19.21
CA THR A 196 -7.24 -1.80 -19.94
C THR A 196 -8.33 -2.56 -19.18
N SER A 197 -8.93 -3.57 -19.80
CA SER A 197 -9.87 -4.48 -19.12
C SER A 197 -9.22 -5.23 -17.95
N LEU A 198 -7.91 -5.50 -18.00
CA LEU A 198 -7.19 -6.11 -16.86
C LEU A 198 -7.11 -5.18 -15.65
N ASP A 199 -7.10 -3.86 -15.87
CA ASP A 199 -7.08 -2.90 -14.77
C ASP A 199 -8.47 -2.81 -14.12
N VAL A 200 -9.52 -2.82 -14.93
CA VAL A 200 -10.90 -2.93 -14.44
C VAL A 200 -11.09 -4.21 -13.63
N GLN A 201 -10.59 -5.34 -14.14
CA GLN A 201 -10.64 -6.62 -13.44
C GLN A 201 -9.83 -6.59 -12.12
N ALA A 202 -8.64 -5.99 -12.12
CA ALA A 202 -7.84 -5.90 -10.90
C ALA A 202 -8.54 -5.10 -9.79
N VAL A 203 -9.24 -4.02 -10.16
CA VAL A 203 -10.05 -3.23 -9.23
C VAL A 203 -11.28 -4.01 -8.76
N ASP A 204 -12.01 -4.64 -9.67
CA ASP A 204 -13.19 -5.48 -9.38
C ASP A 204 -12.83 -6.64 -8.44
N ASP A 205 -11.74 -7.37 -8.71
CA ASP A 205 -11.26 -8.46 -7.88
C ASP A 205 -10.82 -7.96 -6.49
N ALA A 206 -10.20 -6.78 -6.39
CA ALA A 206 -9.87 -6.18 -5.10
C ALA A 206 -11.15 -5.81 -4.32
N GLN A 207 -12.16 -5.27 -5.01
CA GLN A 207 -13.41 -4.81 -4.41
C GLN A 207 -14.39 -5.93 -4.04
N ARG A 208 -14.31 -7.09 -4.71
CA ARG A 208 -15.06 -8.30 -4.35
C ARG A 208 -14.63 -8.94 -3.04
N HIS A 209 -13.42 -8.67 -2.57
CA HIS A 209 -12.82 -9.30 -1.41
C HIS A 209 -12.45 -8.27 -0.32
N PRO A 210 -13.42 -7.51 0.23
CA PRO A 210 -13.13 -6.58 1.33
C PRO A 210 -12.55 -7.28 2.57
N GLU A 211 -12.89 -8.55 2.80
CA GLU A 211 -12.43 -9.39 3.90
C GLU A 211 -10.92 -9.69 3.86
N ALA A 212 -10.29 -9.53 2.69
CA ALA A 212 -8.86 -9.81 2.44
C ALA A 212 -8.18 -8.63 1.73
N ALA A 213 -8.50 -7.41 2.20
CA ALA A 213 -8.18 -6.14 1.55
C ALA A 213 -6.72 -6.01 1.09
N LEU A 214 -5.75 -6.43 1.91
CA LEU A 214 -4.33 -6.27 1.61
C LEU A 214 -3.64 -7.56 1.18
N SER A 215 -4.35 -8.70 1.18
CA SER A 215 -3.81 -9.99 0.72
C SER A 215 -3.77 -10.13 -0.80
N ARG A 216 -4.25 -9.12 -1.54
CA ARG A 216 -4.22 -9.08 -3.00
C ARG A 216 -3.50 -7.83 -3.47
N THR A 217 -2.72 -7.96 -4.56
CA THR A 217 -2.00 -6.86 -5.20
C THR A 217 -2.90 -5.66 -5.49
N GLY A 218 -4.09 -5.88 -6.05
CA GLY A 218 -5.01 -4.79 -6.38
C GLY A 218 -5.47 -4.01 -5.14
N GLY A 219 -5.75 -4.71 -4.03
CA GLY A 219 -6.16 -4.04 -2.80
C GLY A 219 -5.01 -3.30 -2.10
N TYR A 220 -3.78 -3.82 -2.21
CA TYR A 220 -2.60 -3.09 -1.75
C TYR A 220 -2.33 -1.84 -2.63
N ALA A 221 -2.51 -1.93 -3.96
CA ALA A 221 -2.40 -0.77 -4.84
C ALA A 221 -3.45 0.31 -4.52
N LEU A 222 -4.67 -0.08 -4.12
CA LEU A 222 -5.69 0.84 -3.63
C LEU A 222 -5.27 1.53 -2.32
N LEU A 223 -4.56 0.84 -1.43
CA LEU A 223 -4.03 1.47 -0.21
C LEU A 223 -2.95 2.50 -0.54
N LEU A 224 -2.04 2.19 -1.46
CA LEU A 224 -1.01 3.13 -1.91
C LEU A 224 -1.64 4.37 -2.57
N ASP A 225 -2.62 4.19 -3.45
CA ASP A 225 -3.36 5.29 -4.09
C ASP A 225 -4.12 6.16 -3.07
N LEU A 226 -4.69 5.53 -2.02
CA LEU A 226 -5.28 6.26 -0.90
C LEU A 226 -4.24 7.13 -0.20
N LEU A 227 -3.08 6.55 0.14
CA LEU A 227 -2.02 7.25 0.85
C LEU A 227 -1.52 8.44 0.03
N GLU A 228 -1.29 8.24 -1.27
CA GLU A 228 -0.94 9.32 -2.20
C GLU A 228 -2.00 10.42 -2.19
N THR A 229 -3.28 10.06 -2.36
CA THR A 229 -4.38 11.03 -2.45
C THR A 229 -4.62 11.80 -1.14
N THR A 230 -4.38 11.19 0.01
CA THR A 230 -4.77 11.76 1.31
C THR A 230 -3.62 12.29 2.15
N ARG A 231 -2.38 11.85 1.90
CA ARG A 231 -1.20 12.19 2.71
C ARG A 231 -0.09 12.83 1.90
N SER A 232 -0.07 12.68 0.57
CA SER A 232 0.94 13.31 -0.27
C SER A 232 0.54 14.74 -0.62
N ALA A 233 1.53 15.64 -0.57
CA ALA A 233 1.45 16.96 -1.21
C ALA A 233 2.38 17.04 -2.44
N ALA A 234 3.03 15.93 -2.77
CA ALA A 234 4.00 15.83 -3.83
C ALA A 234 3.36 15.32 -5.13
N SER A 235 4.18 15.10 -6.15
CA SER A 235 3.73 14.43 -7.38
C SER A 235 3.29 12.99 -7.09
N PRO A 236 2.32 12.45 -7.85
CA PRO A 236 1.86 11.07 -7.67
C PRO A 236 3.00 10.04 -7.72
N GLY A 237 2.91 9.00 -6.89
CA GLY A 237 3.89 7.93 -6.79
C GLY A 237 5.12 8.23 -5.92
N LEU A 238 5.35 9.50 -5.54
CA LEU A 238 6.52 9.88 -4.75
C LEU A 238 6.40 9.51 -3.26
N LEU A 239 5.21 9.55 -2.67
CA LEU A 239 5.03 9.08 -1.29
C LEU A 239 5.27 7.57 -1.23
N SER A 240 4.67 6.81 -2.15
CA SER A 240 4.85 5.37 -2.25
C SER A 240 6.33 5.01 -2.47
N ALA A 241 7.01 5.65 -3.42
CA ALA A 241 8.46 5.45 -3.63
C ALA A 241 9.29 5.82 -2.39
N SER A 242 8.91 6.88 -1.67
CA SER A 242 9.59 7.27 -0.43
C SER A 242 9.38 6.26 0.69
N MET A 243 8.20 5.61 0.75
CA MET A 243 7.94 4.54 1.71
C MET A 243 8.83 3.33 1.43
N PHE A 244 8.96 2.88 0.17
CA PHE A 244 9.91 1.83 -0.20
C PHE A 244 11.35 2.21 0.16
N SER A 245 11.76 3.45 -0.13
CA SER A 245 13.10 3.90 0.24
C SER A 245 13.33 3.96 1.75
N ALA A 246 12.29 4.15 2.55
CA ALA A 246 12.37 4.19 4.00
C ALA A 246 12.30 2.78 4.63
N ALA A 247 11.71 1.81 3.92
CA ALA A 247 11.69 0.40 4.28
C ALA A 247 13.05 -0.27 4.01
N ALA A 248 13.83 0.26 3.04
CA ALA A 248 15.13 -0.25 2.64
C ALA A 248 15.94 -0.92 3.77
N SER A 249 16.01 -2.25 3.67
CA SER A 249 16.54 -3.16 4.67
C SER A 249 17.93 -3.67 4.28
N ARG A 250 18.54 -4.51 5.14
CA ARG A 250 19.88 -5.08 4.86
C ARG A 250 19.96 -6.54 5.27
N THR A 251 20.04 -7.39 4.27
CA THR A 251 20.17 -8.83 4.44
C THR A 251 21.59 -9.20 4.83
N SER A 252 21.71 -10.05 5.85
CA SER A 252 23.00 -10.56 6.30
C SER A 252 23.63 -11.46 5.22
N PRO A 253 24.96 -11.36 4.97
CA PRO A 253 25.63 -12.22 4.01
C PRO A 253 25.40 -13.71 4.31
N GLY A 254 24.98 -14.47 3.29
CA GLY A 254 24.72 -15.91 3.42
C GLY A 254 23.34 -16.27 3.96
N ALA A 255 22.45 -15.29 4.18
CA ALA A 255 21.04 -15.58 4.43
C ALA A 255 20.41 -16.27 3.20
N ALA A 256 19.37 -17.07 3.44
CA ALA A 256 18.58 -17.70 2.39
C ALA A 256 17.33 -16.88 2.02
N LEU A 257 16.96 -15.95 2.89
CA LEU A 257 15.76 -15.11 2.81
C LEU A 257 16.20 -13.66 3.01
N PHE A 258 15.47 -12.72 2.42
CA PHE A 258 15.70 -11.30 2.65
C PHE A 258 15.42 -10.93 4.11
N ASP A 259 16.20 -10.04 4.69
CA ASP A 259 15.78 -9.32 5.89
C ASP A 259 14.82 -8.22 5.42
N ASN A 260 13.52 -8.29 5.72
CA ASN A 260 12.52 -7.31 5.25
C ASN A 260 12.04 -6.40 6.39
N GLU A 261 12.97 -6.03 7.28
CA GLU A 261 12.67 -5.26 8.48
C GLU A 261 13.56 -4.00 8.52
N PRO A 262 12.98 -2.78 8.51
CA PRO A 262 11.54 -2.49 8.51
C PRO A 262 10.86 -2.76 7.15
N ASP A 263 9.58 -3.10 7.15
CA ASP A 263 8.78 -3.19 5.91
C ASP A 263 7.97 -1.90 5.65
N LEU A 264 7.19 -1.86 4.56
CA LEU A 264 6.28 -0.76 4.24
C LEU A 264 5.25 -0.47 5.35
N PHE A 265 4.81 -1.47 6.10
CA PHE A 265 3.86 -1.29 7.20
C PHE A 265 4.53 -0.76 8.46
N ASP A 266 5.77 -1.11 8.76
CA ASP A 266 6.59 -0.47 9.78
C ASP A 266 6.79 1.00 9.45
N VAL A 267 7.16 1.32 8.20
CA VAL A 267 7.27 2.70 7.76
C VAL A 267 5.94 3.44 7.93
N LEU A 268 4.82 2.80 7.54
CA LEU A 268 3.49 3.38 7.70
C LEU A 268 3.16 3.61 9.18
N ARG A 269 3.36 2.62 10.05
CA ARG A 269 3.14 2.73 11.50
C ARG A 269 4.01 3.81 12.12
N HIS A 270 5.29 3.85 11.74
CA HIS A 270 6.24 4.85 12.19
C HIS A 270 5.83 6.27 11.77
N SER A 271 5.33 6.44 10.55
CA SER A 271 4.80 7.71 10.05
C SER A 271 3.55 8.19 10.81
N LEU A 272 2.90 7.28 11.54
CA LEU A 272 1.74 7.53 12.40
C LEU A 272 2.14 7.59 13.89
N ASP A 273 3.40 7.88 14.19
CA ASP A 273 3.97 8.01 15.53
C ASP A 273 3.85 6.72 16.38
N GLU A 274 3.73 5.55 15.75
CA GLU A 274 3.44 4.27 16.42
C GLU A 274 2.12 4.29 17.24
N GLU A 275 1.23 5.26 16.96
CA GLU A 275 -0.05 5.37 17.66
C GLU A 275 -1.09 4.43 17.03
N LEU A 276 -1.34 3.30 17.68
CA LEU A 276 -2.32 2.30 17.24
C LEU A 276 -3.69 2.92 16.84
N PRO A 277 -4.30 3.84 17.60
CA PRO A 277 -5.54 4.50 17.17
C PRO A 277 -5.45 5.16 15.79
N ARG A 278 -4.34 5.85 15.48
CA ARG A 278 -4.15 6.51 14.17
C ARG A 278 -4.02 5.51 13.03
N TYR A 279 -3.34 4.39 13.27
CA TYR A 279 -3.26 3.29 12.31
C TYR A 279 -4.64 2.68 12.07
N THR A 280 -5.37 2.36 13.13
CA THR A 280 -6.73 1.80 13.01
C THR A 280 -7.70 2.77 12.30
N ASP A 281 -7.56 4.08 12.54
CA ASP A 281 -8.33 5.12 11.88
C ASP A 281 -8.05 5.21 10.38
N LEU A 282 -6.77 5.06 9.98
CA LEU A 282 -6.38 4.97 8.57
C LEU A 282 -7.02 3.75 7.92
N MET A 283 -6.94 2.59 8.55
CA MET A 283 -7.44 1.33 7.97
C MET A 283 -8.96 1.33 7.82
N VAL A 284 -9.71 1.88 8.79
CA VAL A 284 -11.17 2.01 8.65
C VAL A 284 -11.57 3.12 7.66
N ASP A 285 -10.80 4.20 7.53
CA ASP A 285 -11.03 5.19 6.47
C ASP A 285 -10.79 4.58 5.08
N PHE A 286 -9.76 3.73 4.93
CA PHE A 286 -9.53 2.96 3.72
C PHE A 286 -10.72 2.06 3.36
N ALA A 287 -11.25 1.29 4.32
CA ALA A 287 -12.42 0.46 4.11
C ALA A 287 -13.66 1.28 3.69
N LEU A 288 -13.92 2.43 4.33
CA LEU A 288 -15.04 3.30 3.98
C LEU A 288 -14.90 3.93 2.60
N ARG A 289 -13.71 4.41 2.23
CA ARG A 289 -13.48 4.97 0.91
C ARG A 289 -13.67 3.92 -0.17
N ARG A 290 -13.18 2.69 0.06
CA ARG A 290 -13.43 1.57 -0.84
C ARG A 290 -14.92 1.28 -0.95
N ALA A 291 -15.65 1.37 0.15
CA ALA A 291 -17.08 1.10 0.17
C ALA A 291 -17.90 2.12 -0.66
N LEU A 292 -17.37 3.33 -0.82
CA LEU A 292 -17.95 4.41 -1.63
C LEU A 292 -17.31 4.54 -3.01
N ALA A 293 -16.38 3.67 -3.39
CA ALA A 293 -15.72 3.73 -4.69
C ALA A 293 -16.67 3.38 -5.85
N GLY A 294 -16.25 3.75 -7.05
CA GLY A 294 -16.99 3.54 -8.29
C GLY A 294 -17.98 4.66 -8.59
N ASP A 295 -19.16 4.31 -9.08
CA ASP A 295 -20.18 5.32 -9.45
C ASP A 295 -20.87 5.99 -8.26
N ARG A 296 -20.53 5.60 -7.02
CA ARG A 296 -20.89 6.31 -5.79
C ARG A 296 -19.84 7.34 -5.38
N ASP A 297 -18.66 7.32 -6.02
CA ASP A 297 -17.61 8.25 -5.69
C ASP A 297 -17.96 9.64 -6.24
N ASP A 298 -17.67 10.68 -5.46
CA ASP A 298 -17.82 12.08 -5.88
C ASP A 298 -16.58 12.58 -6.63
N GLY A 299 -15.66 11.68 -6.97
CA GLY A 299 -14.41 11.94 -7.66
C GLY A 299 -13.30 12.43 -6.75
N THR A 300 -13.51 12.48 -5.43
CA THR A 300 -12.51 12.96 -4.46
C THR A 300 -11.84 11.86 -3.66
N ARG A 301 -12.38 10.62 -3.68
CA ARG A 301 -11.86 9.54 -2.83
C ARG A 301 -10.78 8.74 -3.51
N PHE A 302 -11.06 8.29 -4.74
CA PHE A 302 -10.12 7.54 -5.58
C PHE A 302 -10.14 8.08 -7.02
N PRO A 303 -9.57 9.29 -7.25
CA PRO A 303 -9.64 9.93 -8.57
C PRO A 303 -9.03 9.05 -9.69
N SER A 304 -7.99 8.27 -9.35
CA SER A 304 -7.32 7.37 -10.29
C SER A 304 -8.20 6.20 -10.75
N LEU A 305 -9.28 5.88 -10.03
CA LEU A 305 -10.19 4.76 -10.33
C LEU A 305 -11.43 5.15 -11.12
N ALA A 306 -11.55 6.40 -11.57
CA ALA A 306 -12.69 6.86 -12.35
C ALA A 306 -12.94 5.99 -13.61
N PHE A 307 -11.90 5.38 -14.17
CA PHE A 307 -11.99 4.46 -15.31
C PHE A 307 -12.77 3.17 -15.02
N ALA A 308 -12.83 2.73 -13.76
CA ALA A 308 -13.44 1.46 -13.39
C ALA A 308 -14.96 1.55 -13.24
N GLY A 309 -15.53 2.76 -13.05
CA GLY A 309 -16.97 2.96 -12.94
C GLY A 309 -17.63 2.02 -11.92
N SER A 310 -18.70 1.34 -12.31
CA SER A 310 -19.42 0.40 -11.42
C SER A 310 -18.62 -0.83 -11.02
N PHE A 311 -17.54 -1.18 -11.72
CA PHE A 311 -16.65 -2.30 -11.35
C PHE A 311 -15.81 -1.99 -10.11
N ALA A 312 -15.69 -0.71 -9.73
CA ALA A 312 -15.06 -0.33 -8.46
C ALA A 312 -16.00 -0.41 -7.25
N ARG A 313 -17.24 -0.88 -7.42
CA ARG A 313 -18.16 -1.08 -6.29
C ARG A 313 -17.68 -2.24 -5.41
N PRO A 314 -17.65 -2.06 -4.09
CA PRO A 314 -17.35 -3.15 -3.17
C PRO A 314 -18.43 -4.23 -3.22
N HIS A 315 -18.07 -5.44 -2.81
CA HIS A 315 -19.04 -6.38 -2.27
C HIS A 315 -19.43 -5.96 -0.84
N PHE A 316 -20.72 -5.95 -0.54
CA PHE A 316 -21.22 -5.79 0.84
C PHE A 316 -21.57 -7.16 1.38
N ASP A 317 -21.13 -7.48 2.60
CA ASP A 317 -21.58 -8.70 3.30
C ASP A 317 -23.10 -8.71 3.44
N TRP A 318 -23.67 -7.54 3.72
CA TRP A 318 -25.11 -7.39 3.94
C TRP A 318 -25.64 -6.07 3.39
N VAL A 319 -26.79 -6.17 2.73
CA VAL A 319 -27.66 -5.05 2.40
C VAL A 319 -28.98 -5.26 3.15
N ILE A 320 -29.29 -4.39 4.10
CA ILE A 320 -30.39 -4.57 5.06
C ILE A 320 -31.37 -3.40 4.89
N PRO A 321 -32.66 -3.65 4.63
CA PRO A 321 -33.66 -2.58 4.68
C PRO A 321 -33.99 -2.21 6.14
N PHE A 322 -34.10 -0.93 6.45
CA PHE A 322 -34.41 -0.40 7.79
C PHE A 322 -35.73 -0.97 8.32
N SER A 323 -36.73 -1.13 7.45
CA SER A 323 -38.02 -1.76 7.74
C SER A 323 -37.93 -3.18 8.31
N THR A 324 -36.79 -3.87 8.14
CA THR A 324 -36.59 -5.25 8.59
C THR A 324 -35.92 -5.39 9.95
N LEU A 325 -35.59 -4.29 10.62
CA LEU A 325 -34.96 -4.28 11.94
C LEU A 325 -35.93 -4.74 13.05
N PRO A 326 -35.45 -5.40 14.11
CA PRO A 326 -34.05 -5.68 14.44
C PRO A 326 -33.43 -6.83 13.63
N ARG A 327 -32.12 -6.77 13.40
CA ARG A 327 -31.36 -7.82 12.70
C ARG A 327 -30.03 -8.08 13.37
N ARG A 328 -29.64 -9.35 13.43
CA ARG A 328 -28.27 -9.80 13.73
C ARG A 328 -27.72 -10.47 12.48
N VAL A 329 -26.54 -10.05 12.05
CA VAL A 329 -25.85 -10.59 10.88
C VAL A 329 -24.44 -11.03 11.25
N LEU A 330 -23.92 -12.04 10.57
CA LEU A 330 -22.56 -12.57 10.72
C LEU A 330 -21.73 -12.14 9.51
N SER A 331 -20.42 -11.94 9.66
CA SER A 331 -19.52 -11.77 8.52
C SER A 331 -19.69 -12.92 7.50
N GLY A 332 -19.68 -12.59 6.20
CA GLY A 332 -19.88 -13.60 5.15
C GLY A 332 -18.73 -14.62 5.08
N SER A 333 -17.54 -14.16 5.45
CA SER A 333 -16.30 -14.93 5.55
C SER A 333 -15.53 -14.50 6.80
N PRO A 334 -14.54 -15.29 7.28
CA PRO A 334 -13.55 -14.81 8.22
C PRO A 334 -12.81 -13.59 7.66
N ILE A 335 -12.60 -12.56 8.47
CA ILE A 335 -12.01 -11.29 8.05
C ILE A 335 -10.51 -11.35 8.36
N ALA A 336 -9.68 -11.35 7.33
CA ALA A 336 -8.23 -11.33 7.48
C ALA A 336 -7.76 -9.99 8.12
N PRO A 337 -6.56 -9.94 8.71
CA PRO A 337 -5.94 -8.70 9.14
C PRO A 337 -5.95 -7.63 8.03
N SER A 338 -6.25 -6.39 8.41
CA SER A 338 -6.53 -5.26 7.52
C SER A 338 -7.74 -5.41 6.59
N GLY A 339 -8.43 -6.56 6.62
CA GLY A 339 -9.70 -6.79 5.95
C GLY A 339 -10.88 -6.13 6.66
N ALA A 340 -12.00 -6.00 5.96
CA ALA A 340 -13.18 -5.30 6.44
C ALA A 340 -14.45 -6.11 6.24
N GLN A 341 -15.36 -6.01 7.21
CA GLN A 341 -16.78 -6.25 7.01
C GLN A 341 -17.44 -4.96 6.53
N LEU A 342 -18.27 -5.05 5.49
CA LEU A 342 -19.03 -3.92 4.98
C LEU A 342 -20.53 -4.22 5.01
N ILE A 343 -21.30 -3.39 5.71
CA ILE A 343 -22.76 -3.51 5.81
C ILE A 343 -23.41 -2.22 5.32
N TRP A 344 -24.39 -2.36 4.44
CA TRP A 344 -25.21 -1.27 3.92
C TRP A 344 -26.64 -1.38 4.48
N LEU A 345 -27.08 -0.41 5.27
CA LEU A 345 -28.44 -0.31 5.79
C LEU A 345 -29.23 0.73 4.99
N GLU A 346 -30.21 0.29 4.21
CA GLU A 346 -31.07 1.17 3.41
C GLU A 346 -32.15 1.80 4.29
N LEU A 347 -32.29 3.13 4.24
CA LEU A 347 -33.31 3.87 4.99
C LEU A 347 -34.59 4.01 4.15
N ASP A 348 -35.24 2.88 3.86
CA ASP A 348 -36.46 2.76 3.05
C ASP A 348 -37.70 3.39 3.71
N ASP A 349 -37.97 3.03 4.96
CA ASP A 349 -39.14 3.47 5.75
C ASP A 349 -38.75 4.10 7.10
N ALA A 350 -37.56 4.69 7.19
CA ALA A 350 -37.09 5.31 8.43
C ALA A 350 -37.93 6.56 8.77
N PRO A 351 -38.65 6.60 9.92
CA PRO A 351 -39.42 7.77 10.30
C PRO A 351 -38.50 8.97 10.60
N MET A 352 -39.05 10.18 10.52
CA MET A 352 -38.33 11.40 10.90
C MET A 352 -37.87 11.29 12.37
N GLY A 353 -36.61 11.64 12.63
CA GLY A 353 -36.01 11.51 13.96
C GLY A 353 -35.63 10.07 14.35
N ALA A 354 -35.72 9.10 13.44
CA ALA A 354 -35.28 7.72 13.68
C ALA A 354 -33.84 7.66 14.19
N ALA A 355 -33.55 6.59 14.93
CA ALA A 355 -32.23 6.27 15.44
C ALA A 355 -31.93 4.77 15.29
N ILE A 356 -30.65 4.44 15.21
CA ILE A 356 -30.15 3.05 15.17
C ILE A 356 -29.28 2.78 16.39
N GLY A 357 -29.55 1.66 17.05
CA GLY A 357 -28.66 1.02 18.00
C GLY A 357 -27.79 0.04 17.24
N PHE A 358 -26.48 0.12 17.44
CA PHE A 358 -25.48 -0.74 16.84
C PHE A 358 -24.73 -1.46 17.96
N ARG A 359 -24.51 -2.77 17.77
CA ARG A 359 -23.59 -3.57 18.58
C ARG A 359 -22.85 -4.54 17.69
N ALA A 360 -21.53 -4.55 17.77
CA ALA A 360 -20.68 -5.57 17.17
C ALA A 360 -20.09 -6.48 18.24
N GLU A 361 -19.87 -7.76 17.91
CA GLU A 361 -19.18 -8.76 18.73
C GLU A 361 -18.23 -9.56 17.82
N TRP A 362 -17.00 -9.85 18.25
CA TRP A 362 -16.01 -10.55 17.42
C TRP A 362 -15.21 -11.59 18.20
N GLU A 363 -14.59 -12.51 17.46
CA GLU A 363 -13.72 -13.55 17.99
C GLU A 363 -12.37 -12.96 18.46
N ALA A 364 -11.83 -13.50 19.55
CA ALA A 364 -10.49 -13.18 20.02
C ALA A 364 -9.44 -14.01 19.26
N PRO A 365 -8.16 -13.57 19.22
CA PRO A 365 -7.55 -12.47 20.00
C PRO A 365 -7.57 -11.09 19.33
N VAL A 366 -8.14 -10.96 18.14
CA VAL A 366 -8.01 -9.73 17.34
C VAL A 366 -8.81 -8.55 17.88
N ALA A 367 -8.38 -7.35 17.49
CA ALA A 367 -9.13 -6.11 17.70
C ALA A 367 -9.83 -5.68 16.42
N PHE A 368 -10.98 -5.01 16.58
CA PHE A 368 -11.70 -4.39 15.47
C PHE A 368 -11.81 -2.88 15.68
N GLN A 369 -11.69 -2.13 14.58
CA GLN A 369 -12.08 -0.73 14.52
C GLN A 369 -13.34 -0.56 13.69
N TRP A 370 -14.33 0.13 14.27
CA TRP A 370 -15.65 0.32 13.66
C TRP A 370 -15.91 1.80 13.36
N ARG A 371 -16.50 2.06 12.20
CA ARG A 371 -16.98 3.39 11.82
C ARG A 371 -18.32 3.30 11.11
N ILE A 372 -19.20 4.25 11.42
CA ILE A 372 -20.54 4.32 10.87
C ILE A 372 -20.70 5.63 10.10
N LEU A 373 -21.23 5.55 8.89
CA LEU A 373 -21.34 6.65 7.96
C LEU A 373 -22.79 6.81 7.50
N LEU A 374 -23.32 8.03 7.55
CA LEU A 374 -24.58 8.38 6.89
C LEU A 374 -24.28 8.84 5.47
N VAL A 375 -25.02 8.28 4.51
CA VAL A 375 -24.83 8.54 3.08
C VAL A 375 -26.13 9.09 2.50
N ASP A 376 -26.04 10.17 1.71
CA ASP A 376 -27.20 10.77 1.01
C ASP A 376 -27.59 10.00 -0.26
N ARG A 377 -28.53 10.54 -1.04
CA ARG A 377 -29.02 9.90 -2.28
C ARG A 377 -27.98 9.93 -3.39
N GLU A 378 -27.05 10.87 -3.32
CA GLU A 378 -25.97 11.10 -4.26
C GLU A 378 -24.72 10.27 -3.91
N GLY A 379 -24.76 9.48 -2.83
CA GLY A 379 -23.62 8.66 -2.39
C GLY A 379 -22.61 9.41 -1.54
N ARG A 380 -22.90 10.66 -1.14
CA ARG A 380 -21.99 11.49 -0.37
C ARG A 380 -22.14 11.27 1.12
N GLU A 381 -21.02 11.42 1.82
CA GLU A 381 -20.96 11.43 3.27
C GLU A 381 -21.70 12.64 3.85
N VAL A 382 -22.74 12.38 4.64
CA VAL A 382 -23.50 13.41 5.38
C VAL A 382 -22.95 13.59 6.78
N ARG A 383 -22.63 12.47 7.45
CA ARG A 383 -22.14 12.46 8.82
C ARG A 383 -21.39 11.17 9.11
N ARG A 384 -20.36 11.28 9.95
CA ARG A 384 -19.53 10.17 10.43
C ARG A 384 -19.68 10.01 11.94
N PHE A 385 -19.68 8.76 12.39
CA PHE A 385 -19.68 8.37 13.79
C PHE A 385 -18.54 7.39 14.04
N ASP A 386 -17.60 7.81 14.88
CA ASP A 386 -16.49 6.97 15.32
C ASP A 386 -16.93 6.12 16.50
N VAL A 387 -16.73 4.82 16.40
CA VAL A 387 -16.85 3.92 17.54
C VAL A 387 -15.48 3.88 18.22
N PRO A 388 -15.37 4.22 19.51
CA PRO A 388 -14.06 4.29 20.17
C PRO A 388 -13.31 2.95 20.11
N PHE A 389 -12.07 3.00 19.63
CA PHE A 389 -11.19 1.84 19.57
C PHE A 389 -10.90 1.28 20.97
N GLN A 390 -11.01 -0.04 21.12
CA GLN A 390 -10.66 -0.73 22.36
C GLN A 390 -9.92 -2.04 22.05
N GLU A 391 -8.60 -2.00 22.14
CA GLU A 391 -7.68 -3.08 21.77
C GLU A 391 -8.02 -4.45 22.39
N ARG A 392 -8.45 -4.48 23.65
CA ARG A 392 -8.76 -5.73 24.39
C ARG A 392 -10.25 -6.06 24.47
N SER A 393 -11.09 -5.32 23.74
CA SER A 393 -12.52 -5.59 23.73
C SER A 393 -12.86 -6.70 22.74
N ARG A 394 -14.03 -7.32 22.95
CA ARG A 394 -14.66 -8.26 22.02
C ARG A 394 -16.03 -7.77 21.54
N SER A 395 -16.35 -6.52 21.87
CA SER A 395 -17.59 -5.89 21.47
C SER A 395 -17.45 -4.38 21.39
N ALA A 396 -18.30 -3.77 20.58
CA ALA A 396 -18.44 -2.33 20.53
C ALA A 396 -19.91 -1.96 20.37
N ASP A 397 -20.34 -0.92 21.06
CA ASP A 397 -21.72 -0.42 21.02
C ASP A 397 -21.71 1.04 20.57
N ALA A 398 -22.69 1.41 19.74
CA ALA A 398 -22.86 2.79 19.29
C ALA A 398 -24.34 3.13 19.09
N ARG A 399 -24.65 4.43 19.14
CA ARG A 399 -25.99 4.95 18.86
C ARG A 399 -25.89 6.03 17.79
N VAL A 400 -26.60 5.81 16.69
CA VAL A 400 -26.71 6.75 15.59
C VAL A 400 -28.04 7.47 15.73
N LEU A 401 -27.99 8.78 15.97
CA LEU A 401 -29.16 9.64 16.14
C LEU A 401 -29.41 10.47 14.89
N ARG A 402 -30.67 10.82 14.66
CA ARG A 402 -31.09 11.77 13.61
C ARG A 402 -30.61 11.34 12.24
N LEU A 403 -31.26 10.29 11.72
CA LEU A 403 -31.06 9.76 10.36
C LEU A 403 -31.67 10.66 9.27
N ASP A 404 -32.23 11.81 9.65
CA ASP A 404 -32.79 12.79 8.74
C ASP A 404 -31.77 13.11 7.64
N SER A 405 -32.22 13.26 6.39
CA SER A 405 -31.42 13.52 5.17
C SER A 405 -30.53 12.38 4.65
N ALA A 406 -30.33 11.30 5.41
CA ALA A 406 -29.60 10.14 4.92
C ALA A 406 -30.51 9.22 4.08
N LYS A 407 -29.95 8.62 3.03
CA LYS A 407 -30.57 7.54 2.25
C LYS A 407 -30.14 6.16 2.75
N ALA A 408 -28.95 6.06 3.30
CA ALA A 408 -28.41 4.82 3.83
C ALA A 408 -27.45 5.07 4.99
N ILE A 409 -27.15 4.00 5.73
CA ILE A 409 -26.04 3.92 6.67
C ILE A 409 -25.04 2.89 6.15
N LEU A 410 -23.79 3.28 6.01
CA LEU A 410 -22.67 2.37 5.76
C LEU A 410 -21.95 2.10 7.09
N ILE A 411 -21.75 0.82 7.40
CA ILE A 411 -21.02 0.37 8.58
C ILE A 411 -19.80 -0.41 8.10
N ALA A 412 -18.62 0.00 8.55
CA ALA A 412 -17.37 -0.72 8.28
C ALA A 412 -16.74 -1.17 9.60
N GLY A 413 -16.36 -2.44 9.65
CA GLY A 413 -15.57 -3.02 10.75
C GLY A 413 -14.29 -3.62 10.19
N VAL A 414 -13.14 -3.08 10.58
CA VAL A 414 -11.84 -3.56 10.11
C VAL A 414 -11.19 -4.41 11.18
N ASN A 415 -10.75 -5.62 10.82
CA ASN A 415 -9.86 -6.41 11.65
C ASN A 415 -8.48 -5.76 11.60
N VAL A 416 -8.02 -5.19 12.71
CA VAL A 416 -6.72 -4.49 12.74
C VAL A 416 -5.53 -5.42 13.01
N GLY A 417 -5.81 -6.74 13.09
CA GLY A 417 -4.81 -7.80 13.11
C GLY A 417 -4.01 -7.94 14.41
N GLY A 418 -2.89 -8.66 14.28
CA GLY A 418 -1.97 -9.11 15.33
C GLY A 418 -2.15 -10.60 15.67
N ILE A 419 -1.05 -11.37 15.69
CA ILE A 419 -1.03 -12.74 16.27
C ILE A 419 -1.12 -12.65 17.80
N ASP A 420 -0.58 -11.57 18.36
CA ASP A 420 -0.84 -11.16 19.73
C ASP A 420 -0.94 -9.63 19.82
N LEU A 421 -1.29 -9.13 21.00
CA LEU A 421 -1.40 -7.69 21.26
C LEU A 421 -0.04 -7.00 21.46
N ALA A 422 1.05 -7.76 21.57
CA ALA A 422 2.40 -7.24 21.73
C ALA A 422 3.03 -6.87 20.37
N TYR A 423 2.57 -7.48 19.28
CA TYR A 423 3.05 -7.24 17.92
C TYR A 423 1.91 -6.71 17.04
N PRO A 424 2.04 -5.48 16.48
CA PRO A 424 1.08 -4.98 15.51
C PRO A 424 1.04 -5.89 14.27
N PHE A 425 -0.02 -5.75 13.45
CA PHE A 425 -0.10 -6.48 12.19
C PHE A 425 1.10 -6.18 11.29
N ASP A 426 1.65 -7.25 10.75
CA ASP A 426 2.71 -7.29 9.77
C ASP A 426 2.27 -8.31 8.69
N PRO A 427 2.26 -7.90 7.40
CA PRO A 427 1.80 -8.73 6.29
C PRO A 427 2.70 -9.94 5.98
N ASP A 428 3.96 -9.95 6.43
CA ASP A 428 4.90 -11.03 6.16
C ASP A 428 4.80 -12.15 7.21
N ILE A 429 4.17 -11.87 8.36
CA ILE A 429 3.95 -12.88 9.39
C ILE A 429 2.70 -13.72 9.10
N GLN A 430 2.94 -14.88 8.50
CA GLN A 430 1.93 -15.93 8.33
C GLN A 430 2.06 -17.04 9.39
N PRO A 431 0.95 -17.74 9.72
CA PRO A 431 -0.40 -17.55 9.19
C PRO A 431 -1.08 -16.32 9.79
N PHE A 432 -1.86 -15.63 8.96
CA PHE A 432 -2.80 -14.64 9.46
C PHE A 432 -3.85 -15.30 10.35
N GLU A 433 -4.40 -14.57 11.31
CA GLU A 433 -5.55 -15.00 12.12
C GLU A 433 -6.83 -14.26 11.67
N PRO A 434 -7.54 -14.75 10.64
CA PRO A 434 -8.87 -14.26 10.32
C PRO A 434 -9.83 -14.48 11.48
N ALA A 435 -10.72 -13.52 11.70
CA ALA A 435 -11.73 -13.61 12.75
C ALA A 435 -13.11 -13.31 12.17
N ALA A 436 -14.13 -14.02 12.67
CA ALA A 436 -15.52 -13.68 12.38
C ALA A 436 -16.04 -12.61 13.36
N CYS A 437 -17.06 -11.88 12.90
CA CYS A 437 -17.78 -10.94 13.76
C CYS A 437 -19.28 -10.96 13.45
N THR A 438 -20.07 -10.57 14.45
CA THR A 438 -21.51 -10.35 14.31
C THR A 438 -21.86 -8.90 14.57
N VAL A 439 -22.84 -8.39 13.83
CA VAL A 439 -23.38 -7.04 14.00
C VAL A 439 -24.88 -7.15 14.26
N TYR A 440 -25.32 -6.52 15.35
CA TYR A 440 -26.71 -6.38 15.73
C TYR A 440 -27.16 -4.92 15.55
N LEU A 441 -28.25 -4.76 14.80
CA LEU A 441 -28.88 -3.48 14.49
C LEU A 441 -30.31 -3.48 14.98
N VAL A 442 -30.73 -2.39 15.63
CA VAL A 442 -32.09 -2.21 16.12
C VAL A 442 -32.55 -0.76 15.92
N SER A 443 -33.79 -0.58 15.46
CA SER A 443 -34.44 0.74 15.43
C SER A 443 -34.81 1.17 16.84
N MET A 444 -34.55 2.42 17.19
CA MET A 444 -34.88 3.00 18.51
C MET A 444 -35.90 4.12 18.44
#